data_AF-P77062-F1
#
_entry.id   AF-P77062-F1
#
_cell.length_a   1.000
_cell.length_b   1.000
_cell.length_c   1.000
_cell.angle_alpha   90.00
_cell.angle_beta   90.00
_cell.angle_gamma   90.00
#
_symmetry.space_group_name_H-M   'P 1'
#
loop_
_entity.id
_entity.type
_entity.pdbx_description
1 polymer ?
#
loop_
_entity_poly.entity_id
_entity_poly.type
_entity_poly.pdbx_seq_one_letter_code
_entity_poly.pdbx_strand_id
1 'polypeptide(L)'
;FMAVLFALASVNAMAADCAKGKIEFSKYNEENIHSEGAGKEYWTSRWNLQPLLQSAQLTGMTVTIKSSTCESGSGFAEVQFNND
;
A
#
# COMPACT_ATOMS: atom_id res chain seq x y z
N PHE A 1 -21.11 -12.06 -40.30
CA PHE A 1 -20.91 -10.84 -39.50
C PHE A 1 -20.58 -11.30 -38.08
N MET A 2 -19.29 -11.32 -37.70
CA MET A 2 -18.84 -11.77 -36.37
C MET A 2 -19.05 -10.63 -35.37
N ALA A 3 -19.92 -10.83 -34.37
CA ALA A 3 -20.09 -9.88 -33.28
C ALA A 3 -18.96 -10.07 -32.26
N VAL A 4 -17.98 -9.18 -32.28
CA VAL A 4 -16.93 -9.11 -31.25
C VAL A 4 -17.57 -8.55 -29.98
N LEU A 5 -17.80 -9.43 -29.00
CA LEU A 5 -18.20 -9.05 -27.64
C LEU A 5 -16.99 -8.40 -26.95
N PHE A 6 -16.92 -7.07 -26.98
CA PHE A 6 -16.08 -6.31 -26.06
C PHE A 6 -16.69 -6.41 -24.66
N ALA A 7 -16.32 -7.46 -23.92
CA ALA A 7 -16.54 -7.49 -22.48
C ALA A 7 -15.66 -6.39 -21.87
N LEU A 8 -16.27 -5.24 -21.55
CA LEU A 8 -15.67 -4.30 -20.62
C LEU A 8 -15.61 -5.00 -19.26
N ALA A 9 -14.49 -5.65 -18.97
CA ALA A 9 -14.13 -5.96 -17.60
C ALA A 9 -13.98 -4.61 -16.89
N SER A 10 -15.05 -4.16 -16.24
CA SER A 10 -14.97 -3.10 -15.25
C SER A 10 -14.03 -3.60 -14.16
N VAL A 11 -12.76 -3.24 -14.27
CA VAL A 11 -11.83 -3.23 -13.16
C VAL A 11 -12.37 -2.21 -12.18
N ASN A 12 -13.34 -2.64 -11.38
CA ASN A 12 -13.57 -2.03 -10.08
C ASN A 12 -12.23 -2.22 -9.39
N ALA A 13 -11.44 -1.16 -9.32
CA ALA A 13 -10.17 -1.16 -8.62
C ALA A 13 -10.49 -1.24 -7.12
N MET A 14 -10.96 -2.41 -6.69
CA MET A 14 -11.14 -2.75 -5.29
C MET A 14 -9.74 -2.67 -4.68
N ALA A 15 -9.57 -1.91 -3.61
CA ALA A 15 -8.30 -1.87 -2.91
C ALA A 15 -7.92 -3.30 -2.52
N ALA A 16 -6.80 -3.78 -3.06
CA ALA A 16 -6.29 -5.12 -2.80
C ALA A 16 -5.24 -5.06 -1.69
N ASP A 17 -5.08 -6.16 -0.96
CA ASP A 17 -3.96 -6.32 -0.02
C ASP A 17 -2.66 -6.46 -0.83
N CYS A 18 -1.93 -5.35 -0.96
CA CYS A 18 -0.77 -5.24 -1.84
C CYS A 18 0.53 -5.72 -1.20
N ALA A 19 0.65 -5.54 0.12
CA ALA A 19 1.77 -6.02 0.91
C ALA A 19 1.35 -6.22 2.36
N LYS A 20 1.89 -7.25 3.01
CA LYS A 20 1.70 -7.52 4.44
C LYS A 20 3.03 -7.90 5.06
N GLY A 21 3.46 -7.18 6.09
CA GLY A 21 4.70 -7.46 6.80
C GLY A 21 5.08 -6.35 7.79
N LYS A 22 6.24 -6.49 8.43
CA LYS A 22 6.80 -5.43 9.29
C LYS A 22 7.39 -4.33 8.41
N ILE A 23 7.48 -3.11 8.93
CA ILE A 23 8.14 -2.00 8.23
C ILE A 23 9.64 -2.10 8.48
N GLU A 24 10.44 -2.30 7.44
CA GLU A 24 11.91 -2.35 7.57
C GLU A 24 12.55 -0.95 7.63
N PHE A 25 12.02 0.03 6.88
CA PHE A 25 12.49 1.42 6.95
C PHE A 25 11.40 2.44 6.59
N SER A 26 11.38 3.59 7.28
CA SER A 26 10.58 4.78 6.92
C SER A 26 11.51 5.92 6.50
N LYS A 27 11.39 6.41 5.26
CA LYS A 27 12.11 7.61 4.78
C LYS A 27 11.14 8.79 4.70
N TYR A 28 11.51 9.94 5.26
CA TYR A 28 10.61 11.08 5.48
C TYR A 28 10.66 12.15 4.38
N ASN A 29 11.49 11.98 3.35
CA ASN A 29 11.72 13.05 2.38
C ASN A 29 10.58 13.14 1.35
N GLU A 30 9.77 14.19 1.51
CA GLU A 30 8.88 14.83 0.53
C GLU A 30 7.72 13.97 -0.04
N GLU A 31 6.78 13.58 0.84
CA GLU A 31 5.48 12.95 0.52
C GLU A 31 5.48 11.44 0.25
N ASN A 32 6.60 10.74 0.45
CA ASN A 32 6.70 9.31 0.14
C ASN A 32 7.06 8.45 1.37
N ILE A 33 6.12 7.64 1.87
CA ILE A 33 6.35 6.69 2.97
C ILE A 33 6.58 5.28 2.42
N HIS A 34 7.84 4.86 2.35
CA HIS A 34 8.26 3.51 1.96
C HIS A 34 7.77 2.48 2.99
N SER A 35 7.04 1.45 2.55
CA SER A 35 6.63 0.32 3.40
C SER A 35 7.21 -0.98 2.84
N GLU A 36 8.47 -1.25 3.17
CA GLU A 36 9.12 -2.51 2.81
C GLU A 36 8.71 -3.58 3.83
N GLY A 37 7.57 -4.22 3.59
CA GLY A 37 7.12 -5.41 4.33
C GLY A 37 6.96 -6.64 3.44
N ALA A 38 7.20 -6.49 2.13
CA ALA A 38 7.11 -7.55 1.13
C ALA A 38 8.20 -7.42 0.03
N GLY A 39 9.28 -6.66 0.30
CA GLY A 39 10.28 -6.30 -0.72
C GLY A 39 9.75 -5.32 -1.79
N LYS A 40 8.78 -4.47 -1.43
CA LYS A 40 8.13 -3.51 -2.32
C LYS A 40 8.07 -2.13 -1.68
N GLU A 41 8.35 -1.12 -2.48
CA GLU A 41 8.19 0.29 -2.13
C GLU A 41 6.73 0.70 -2.32
N TYR A 42 6.20 1.50 -1.39
CA TYR A 42 4.93 2.20 -1.56
C TYR A 42 5.10 3.64 -1.09
N TRP A 43 4.18 4.52 -1.44
CA TRP A 43 4.21 5.89 -0.94
C TRP A 43 2.81 6.38 -0.56
N THR A 44 2.73 7.37 0.33
CA THR A 44 1.44 7.98 0.67
C THR A 44 1.61 9.47 0.97
N SER A 45 0.77 10.28 0.33
CA SER A 45 0.64 11.72 0.61
C SER A 45 -0.24 12.01 1.84
N ARG A 46 -0.71 10.98 2.56
CA ARG A 46 -1.52 11.12 3.77
C ARG A 46 -0.62 11.42 4.97
N TRP A 47 -0.48 12.71 5.29
CA TRP A 47 0.34 13.22 6.41
C TRP A 47 0.02 12.56 7.75
N ASN A 48 -1.25 12.20 8.00
CA ASN A 48 -1.67 11.50 9.22
C ASN A 48 -1.10 10.07 9.34
N LEU A 49 -0.72 9.42 8.24
CA LEU A 49 -0.12 8.08 8.26
C LEU A 49 1.37 8.10 8.62
N GLN A 50 2.05 9.25 8.52
CA GLN A 50 3.47 9.39 8.87
C GLN A 50 3.78 8.96 10.32
N PRO A 51 3.17 9.57 11.37
CA PRO A 51 3.45 9.16 12.73
C PRO A 51 2.95 7.74 13.05
N LEU A 52 1.90 7.26 12.38
CA LEU A 52 1.35 5.92 12.59
C LEU A 52 2.27 4.83 12.05
N LEU A 53 2.81 5.02 10.84
CA LEU A 53 3.77 4.09 10.23
C LEU A 53 5.11 4.10 10.95
N GLN A 54 5.59 5.28 11.40
CA GLN A 54 6.77 5.34 12.26
C GLN A 54 6.57 4.61 13.58
N SER A 55 5.40 4.76 14.20
CA SER A 55 5.06 4.04 15.43
C SER A 55 5.02 2.53 15.19
N ALA A 56 4.35 2.09 14.13
CA ALA A 56 4.27 0.69 13.73
C ALA A 56 5.66 0.06 13.46
N GLN A 57 6.57 0.82 12.87
CA GLN A 57 7.97 0.41 12.70
C GLN A 57 8.67 0.24 14.06
N LEU A 58 8.57 1.22 14.96
CA LEU A 58 9.22 1.17 16.28
C LEU A 58 8.68 0.03 17.16
N THR A 59 7.39 -0.28 17.05
CA THR A 59 6.75 -1.36 17.81
C THR A 59 6.81 -2.71 17.10
N GLY A 60 7.34 -2.77 15.87
CA GLY A 60 7.43 -3.99 15.07
C GLY A 60 6.07 -4.59 14.69
N MET A 61 5.04 -3.76 14.55
CA MET A 61 3.69 -4.16 14.12
C MET A 61 3.71 -4.66 12.68
N THR A 62 2.83 -5.62 12.39
CA THR A 62 2.55 -6.03 11.00
C THR A 62 1.62 -5.00 10.38
N VAL A 63 1.98 -4.46 9.21
CA VAL A 63 1.13 -3.58 8.43
C VAL A 63 0.65 -4.27 7.16
N THR A 64 -0.59 -4.00 6.77
CA THR A 64 -1.15 -4.43 5.48
C THR A 64 -1.48 -3.20 4.65
N ILE A 65 -0.76 -3.01 3.55
CA ILE A 65 -0.97 -1.90 2.61
C ILE A 65 -2.09 -2.27 1.65
N LYS A 66 -3.10 -1.41 1.56
CA LYS A 66 -4.24 -1.58 0.66
C LYS A 66 -4.23 -0.49 -0.40
N SER A 67 -4.23 -0.90 -1.66
CA SER A 67 -4.26 0.02 -2.79
C SER A 67 -4.92 -0.63 -4.00
N SER A 68 -5.41 0.20 -4.91
CA SER A 68 -5.86 -0.24 -6.24
C SER A 68 -4.71 -0.78 -7.10
N THR A 69 -3.47 -0.35 -6.83
CA THR A 69 -2.26 -0.76 -7.57
C THR A 69 -1.20 -1.28 -6.60
N CYS A 70 -0.67 -2.47 -6.88
CA CYS A 70 0.26 -3.18 -6.00
C CYS A 70 1.69 -3.32 -6.58
N GLU A 71 2.01 -2.47 -7.56
CA GLU A 71 3.36 -2.36 -8.12
C GLU A 71 4.26 -1.56 -7.18
N SER A 72 5.54 -1.88 -7.14
CA SER A 72 6.52 -1.13 -6.34
C SER A 72 6.59 0.32 -6.83
N GLY A 73 6.55 1.28 -5.91
CA GLY A 73 6.43 2.71 -6.21
C GLY A 73 4.98 3.21 -6.36
N SER A 74 3.98 2.35 -6.10
CA SER A 74 2.57 2.76 -6.10
C SER A 74 2.19 3.57 -4.87
N GLY A 75 1.24 4.47 -5.06
CA GLY A 75 0.61 5.21 -3.97
C GLY A 75 -0.39 4.33 -3.20
N PHE A 76 -0.51 4.57 -1.90
CA PHE A 76 -1.57 4.01 -1.06
C PHE A 76 -2.20 5.09 -0.19
N ALA A 77 -3.43 4.85 0.26
CA ALA A 77 -4.12 5.71 1.21
C ALA A 77 -4.81 4.92 2.33
N GLU A 78 -4.73 3.59 2.27
CA GLU A 78 -5.32 2.68 3.25
C GLU A 78 -4.24 1.72 3.76
N VAL A 79 -4.15 1.61 5.08
CA VAL A 79 -3.24 0.70 5.77
C VAL A 79 -3.94 0.13 6.99
N GLN A 80 -3.78 -1.16 7.20
CA GLN A 80 -4.23 -1.85 8.39
C GLN A 80 -3.03 -2.14 9.29
N PHE A 81 -3.15 -1.82 10.57
CA PHE A 81 -2.13 -2.04 11.58
C PHE A 81 -2.54 -3.22 12.48
N ASN A 82 -1.69 -4.23 12.57
CA ASN A 82 -1.92 -5.45 13.34
C ASN A 82 -0.86 -5.56 14.45
N ASN A 83 -1.34 -5.74 15.69
CA ASN A 83 -0.53 -6.19 16.84
C ASN A 83 -0.52 -7.72 16.80
N ASP A 84 0.31 -8.32 15.95
CA ASP A 84 0.58 -9.77 16.03
C ASP A 84 1.58 -10.07 17.16
#